data_AF-A0A7D5TV85-F1
#
_entry.id   AF-A0A7D5TV85-F1
#
_cell.length_a   1.000
_cell.length_b   1.000
_cell.length_c   1.000
_cell.angle_alpha   90.00
_cell.angle_beta   90.00
_cell.angle_gamma   90.00
#
_symmetry.space_group_name_H-M   'P 1'
#
loop_
_entity.id
_entity.type
_entity.pdbx_description
1 polymer ?
#
loop_
_entity_poly.entity_id
_entity_poly.type
_entity_poly.pdbx_seq_one_letter_code
_entity_poly.pdbx_strand_id
1 'polypeptide(L)'
;MSGKAAIETEFEGLDDGLDSDMTVYLMGGGAMTFRELKNATCDIDLLVPTRRDFEILRDLLRAHGYETVENPVAKYESLGATLMLDKDDE
;
A
#
# COMPACT_ATOMS: atom_id res chain seq x y z
N MET A 1 14.13 12.58 0.32
CA MET A 1 13.55 11.59 1.25
C MET A 1 14.06 10.22 0.84
N SER A 2 14.42 9.33 1.77
CA SER A 2 14.78 7.94 1.42
C SER A 2 13.52 7.13 1.12
N GLY A 3 13.63 6.01 0.40
CA GLY A 3 12.48 5.15 0.14
C GLY A 3 11.84 4.61 1.42
N LYS A 4 12.65 4.32 2.46
CA LYS A 4 12.17 3.96 3.79
C LYS A 4 11.33 5.09 4.41
N ALA A 5 11.86 6.31 4.44
CA ALA A 5 11.15 7.45 5.03
C ALA A 5 9.84 7.75 4.30
N ALA A 6 9.79 7.57 2.97
CA ALA A 6 8.55 7.74 2.21
C ALA A 6 7.48 6.71 2.61
N ILE A 7 7.87 5.43 2.80
CA ILE A 7 6.94 4.38 3.26
C ILE A 7 6.46 4.67 4.68
N GLU A 8 7.37 5.10 5.58
CA GLU A 8 7.01 5.47 6.96
C GLU A 8 6.03 6.64 6.98
N THR A 9 6.30 7.71 6.25
CA THR A 9 5.40 8.88 6.16
C THR A 9 4.03 8.52 5.59
N GLU A 10 3.94 7.65 4.57
CA GLU A 10 2.64 7.23 4.05
C GLU A 10 1.85 6.40 5.08
N PHE A 11 2.50 5.49 5.80
CA PHE A 11 1.83 4.72 6.86
C PHE A 11 1.43 5.58 8.06
N GLU A 12 2.23 6.57 8.43
CA GLU A 12 1.87 7.57 9.45
C GLU A 12 0.63 8.37 9.02
N GLY A 13 0.54 8.78 7.74
CA GLY A 13 -0.64 9.48 7.23
C GLY A 13 -1.92 8.63 7.22
N LEU A 14 -1.78 7.32 7.04
CA LEU A 14 -2.91 6.39 7.12
C LEU A 14 -3.33 6.11 8.58
N ASP A 15 -2.38 6.08 9.52
CA ASP A 15 -2.65 5.78 10.94
C ASP A 15 -3.61 6.80 11.57
N ASP A 16 -3.52 8.08 11.19
CA ASP A 16 -4.42 9.15 11.64
C ASP A 16 -5.92 8.87 11.33
N GLY A 17 -6.21 8.01 10.35
CA GLY A 17 -7.58 7.64 9.96
C GLY A 17 -8.10 6.32 10.53
N LEU A 18 -7.32 5.61 11.38
CA LEU A 18 -7.71 4.33 11.95
C LEU A 18 -8.37 4.48 13.33
N ASP A 19 -9.56 3.88 13.48
CA ASP A 19 -10.26 3.79 14.77
C ASP A 19 -9.70 2.68 15.69
N SER A 20 -8.89 1.77 15.15
CA SER A 20 -8.31 0.63 15.86
C SER A 20 -7.07 0.08 15.16
N ASP A 21 -6.17 -0.53 15.93
CA ASP A 21 -4.96 -1.17 15.42
C ASP A 21 -5.27 -2.17 14.28
N MET A 22 -4.54 -2.02 13.18
CA MET A 22 -4.59 -2.93 12.03
C MET A 22 -3.19 -3.50 11.76
N THR A 23 -3.10 -4.82 11.58
CA THR A 23 -1.86 -5.45 11.12
C THR A 23 -1.86 -5.59 9.60
N VAL A 24 -0.85 -5.03 8.96
CA VAL A 24 -0.57 -5.22 7.53
C VAL A 24 0.82 -5.85 7.36
N TYR A 25 1.01 -6.64 6.30
CA TYR A 25 2.32 -7.16 5.93
C TYR A 25 2.79 -6.52 4.64
N LEU A 26 3.90 -5.76 4.74
CA LEU A 26 4.58 -5.18 3.60
C LEU A 26 5.42 -6.25 2.90
N MET A 27 5.18 -6.44 1.60
CA MET A 27 5.81 -7.46 0.77
C MET A 27 6.64 -6.83 -0.36
N GLY A 28 7.31 -7.69 -1.14
CA GLY A 28 7.92 -7.30 -2.41
C GLY A 28 9.01 -6.23 -2.31
N GLY A 29 9.04 -5.34 -3.31
CA GLY A 29 10.02 -4.26 -3.42
C GLY A 29 9.98 -3.26 -2.27
N GLY A 30 8.78 -2.99 -1.76
CA GLY A 30 8.55 -2.14 -0.59
C GLY A 30 9.24 -2.70 0.66
N ALA A 31 9.13 -3.99 0.93
CA ALA A 31 9.77 -4.62 2.10
C ALA A 31 11.29 -4.52 2.05
N MET A 32 11.90 -4.73 0.87
CA MET A 32 13.35 -4.56 0.69
C MET A 32 13.78 -3.10 0.86
N THR A 33 12.96 -2.16 0.39
CA THR A 33 13.22 -0.72 0.51
C THR A 33 13.14 -0.26 1.96
N PHE A 34 12.11 -0.69 2.68
CA PHE A 34 11.94 -0.41 4.11
C PHE A 34 13.09 -0.96 4.96
N ARG A 35 13.66 -2.11 4.58
CA ARG A 35 14.84 -2.72 5.22
C ARG A 35 16.19 -2.19 4.71
N GLU A 36 16.18 -1.15 3.87
CA GLU A 36 17.39 -0.55 3.28
C GLU A 36 18.24 -1.52 2.45
N LEU A 37 17.62 -2.60 1.95
CA LEU A 37 18.23 -3.58 1.03
C LEU A 37 18.08 -3.17 -0.44
N LYS A 38 17.22 -2.19 -0.73
CA LYS A 38 16.98 -1.57 -2.03
C LYS A 38 16.77 -0.06 -1.85
N ASN A 39 17.24 0.74 -2.80
CA ASN A 39 17.15 2.21 -2.69
C ASN A 39 15.72 2.76 -2.77
N ALA A 40 14.86 2.18 -3.63
CA ALA A 40 13.50 2.63 -3.86
C ALA A 40 12.63 1.52 -4.51
N THR A 41 11.31 1.72 -4.50
CA THR A 41 10.31 0.90 -5.18
C THR A 41 9.32 1.77 -5.95
N CYS A 42 8.71 1.23 -7.00
CA CYS A 42 7.68 1.92 -7.78
C CYS A 42 6.27 1.70 -7.22
N ASP A 43 6.08 0.62 -6.47
CA ASP A 43 4.82 0.21 -5.86
C ASP A 43 5.10 -0.46 -4.50
N ILE A 44 4.07 -0.54 -3.66
CA ILE A 44 4.07 -1.30 -2.40
C ILE A 44 2.99 -2.39 -2.44
N ASP A 45 3.34 -3.57 -1.95
CA ASP A 45 2.43 -4.70 -1.85
C ASP A 45 2.03 -4.91 -0.40
N LEU A 46 0.73 -4.91 -0.10
CA LEU A 46 0.19 -5.13 1.25
C LEU A 46 -0.66 -6.39 1.30
N LEU A 47 -0.41 -7.22 2.31
CA LEU A 47 -1.29 -8.32 2.70
C LEU A 47 -1.96 -7.98 4.03
N VAL A 48 -3.26 -8.25 4.13
CA VAL A 48 -4.03 -8.16 5.37
C VAL A 48 -4.58 -9.52 5.80
N PRO A 49 -4.71 -9.79 7.11
CA PRO A 49 -5.14 -11.10 7.61
C PRO A 49 -6.59 -11.45 7.30
N THR A 50 -7.47 -10.44 7.22
CA THR A 50 -8.91 -10.66 7.08
C THR A 50 -9.53 -9.81 5.99
N ARG A 51 -10.70 -10.25 5.51
CA ARG A 51 -11.53 -9.47 4.59
C ARG A 51 -12.00 -8.15 5.21
N ARG A 52 -12.26 -8.12 6.52
CA ARG A 52 -12.67 -6.90 7.22
C ARG A 52 -11.55 -5.86 7.17
N ASP A 53 -10.32 -6.28 7.46
CA ASP A 53 -9.15 -5.40 7.41
C ASP A 53 -8.92 -4.88 5.98
N PHE A 54 -9.15 -5.73 4.97
CA PHE A 54 -9.09 -5.32 3.57
C PHE A 54 -10.09 -4.22 3.23
N GLU A 55 -11.35 -4.37 3.66
CA GLU A 55 -12.40 -3.39 3.40
C GLU A 55 -12.09 -2.05 4.10
N ILE A 56 -11.63 -2.08 5.36
CA ILE A 56 -11.21 -0.90 6.11
C ILE A 56 -10.01 -0.22 5.43
N LEU A 57 -8.95 -0.98 5.12
CA LEU A 57 -7.74 -0.43 4.48
C LEU A 57 -8.04 0.19 3.12
N ARG A 58 -8.89 -0.46 2.30
CA ARG A 58 -9.34 0.08 1.02
C ARG A 58 -10.03 1.43 1.19
N ASP A 59 -10.97 1.52 2.13
CA ASP A 59 -11.77 2.72 2.32
C ASP A 59 -10.92 3.86 2.90
N LEU A 60 -9.97 3.54 3.77
CA LEU A 60 -8.95 4.46 4.28
C LEU A 60 -8.03 5.00 3.18
N LEU A 61 -7.48 4.12 2.35
CA LEU A 61 -6.65 4.52 1.20
C LEU A 61 -7.43 5.44 0.25
N ARG A 62 -8.70 5.12 -0.02
CA ARG A 62 -9.58 5.98 -0.84
C ARG A 62 -9.82 7.35 -0.19
N ALA A 63 -10.03 7.39 1.11
CA ALA A 63 -10.14 8.66 1.84
C ALA A 63 -8.84 9.48 1.80
N HIS A 64 -7.69 8.81 1.66
CA HIS A 64 -6.36 9.41 1.53
C HIS A 64 -5.97 9.78 0.08
N GLY A 65 -6.92 9.70 -0.85
CA GLY A 65 -6.76 10.12 -2.25
C GLY A 65 -6.33 9.02 -3.22
N TYR A 66 -6.30 7.76 -2.79
CA TYR A 66 -6.04 6.65 -3.72
C TYR A 66 -7.28 6.26 -4.51
N GLU A 67 -7.13 6.10 -5.82
CA GLU A 67 -8.18 5.69 -6.75
C GLU A 67 -7.97 4.25 -7.22
N THR A 68 -9.07 3.59 -7.57
CA THR A 68 -9.02 2.21 -8.10
C THR A 68 -8.55 2.21 -9.54
N VAL A 69 -7.54 1.39 -9.83
CA VAL A 69 -7.07 1.18 -11.20
C VAL A 69 -8.02 0.21 -11.90
N GLU A 70 -8.87 0.72 -12.79
CA GLU A 70 -9.89 -0.07 -13.52
C GLU A 70 -9.28 -1.08 -14.50
N ASN A 71 -8.08 -0.82 -15.03
CA ASN A 71 -7.35 -1.74 -15.93
C ASN A 71 -5.92 -1.92 -15.42
N PRO A 72 -5.70 -2.76 -14.40
CA PRO A 72 -4.35 -3.06 -13.93
C PRO A 72 -3.53 -3.66 -15.07
N VAL A 73 -2.25 -3.30 -15.16
CA VAL A 73 -1.34 -3.89 -16.15
C VAL A 73 -1.40 -5.42 -16.01
N ALA A 74 -1.56 -6.16 -17.12
CA ALA A 74 -1.78 -7.62 -17.13
C ALA A 74 -0.82 -8.43 -16.24
N LYS A 75 0.40 -7.91 -15.98
CA LYS A 75 1.36 -8.47 -15.03
C LYS A 75 0.78 -8.61 -13.61
N TYR A 76 -0.01 -7.67 -13.12
CA TYR A 76 -0.57 -7.68 -11.75
C TYR A 76 -1.77 -8.61 -11.61
N GLU A 77 -2.59 -8.75 -12.65
CA GLU A 77 -3.67 -9.75 -12.67
C GLU A 77 -3.11 -11.17 -12.53
N SER A 78 -2.00 -11.47 -13.21
CA SER A 78 -1.35 -12.79 -13.14
C SER A 78 -0.76 -13.13 -11.77
N LEU A 79 -0.53 -12.11 -10.93
CA LEU A 79 -0.02 -12.26 -9.57
C LEU A 79 -1.13 -12.48 -8.53
N GLY A 80 -2.40 -12.43 -8.94
CA GLY A 80 -3.54 -12.62 -8.04
C GLY A 80 -3.80 -11.43 -7.11
N ALA A 81 -3.41 -10.21 -7.53
CA ALA A 81 -3.73 -8.99 -6.79
C ALA A 81 -5.25 -8.84 -6.66
N THR A 82 -5.74 -8.60 -5.43
CA THR A 82 -7.18 -8.43 -5.17
C THR A 82 -7.68 -7.06 -5.59
N LEU A 83 -6.85 -6.03 -5.44
CA LEU A 83 -7.16 -4.65 -5.80
C LEU A 83 -5.86 -3.90 -6.04
N MET A 84 -5.84 -3.04 -7.06
CA MET A 84 -4.78 -2.08 -7.29
C MET A 84 -5.33 -0.67 -7.08
N LEU A 85 -4.62 0.11 -6.29
CA LEU A 85 -4.93 1.49 -5.95
C LEU A 85 -3.73 2.36 -6.34
N ASP A 86 -3.99 3.53 -6.89
CA ASP A 86 -2.96 4.49 -7.28
C ASP A 86 -3.33 5.88 -6.78
N LYS A 87 -2.34 6.72 -6.52
CA LYS A 87 -2.52 8.10 -6.08
C LYS A 87 -1.64 8.96 -6.97
N ASP A 88 -2.25 9.92 -7.65
CA ASP A 88 -1.50 10.85 -8.49
C ASP A 88 -0.54 11.67 -7.59
N ASP A 89 0.75 11.53 -7.86
CA ASP A 89 1.78 12.40 -7.31
C ASP A 89 1.83 13.66 -8.21
N GLU A 90 1.28 14.80 -7.74
CA GLU A 90 1.49 16.12 -8.39
C GLU A 90 2.97 16.49 -8.51
#